data_AF-A0A3M1N366-F1
#
_entry.id   AF-A0A3M1N366-F1
#
_cell.length_a   1.000
_cell.length_b   1.000
_cell.length_c   1.000
_cell.angle_alpha   90.00
_cell.angle_beta   90.00
_cell.angle_gamma   90.00
#
_symmetry.space_group_name_H-M   'P 1'
#
loop_
_entity.id
_entity.type
_entity.pdbx_description
1 polymer ?
#
loop_
_entity_poly.entity_id
_entity_poly.type
_entity_poly.pdbx_seq_one_letter_code
_entity_poly.pdbx_strand_id
1 'polypeptide(L)'
;MPALHNLLVKILPPTYEVLAQMEPYTEDKITIIEGPPPVFELMRTEWTQSLAEGPVLSEVAMTRLRTFNGPSLVERCHRAWRNRRSIHLEYRSEEGLLQKAPIVAARTVNTEEGDVLMLWIRINMEESEVTFERETWNEDAFDEAFDADYDEDDLMEDGYDLAEDDEFFDLDDNDLFFSSDDDEESSEDDDDLNLLV
;
A
#
# COMPACT_ATOMS: atom_id res chain seq x y z
N MET A 1 -19.37 -50.62 -49.77
CA MET A 1 -18.86 -50.55 -48.39
C MET A 1 -17.78 -49.49 -48.31
N PRO A 2 -18.06 -48.30 -47.76
CA PRO A 2 -17.04 -47.35 -47.33
C PRO A 2 -17.18 -47.07 -45.83
N ALA A 3 -16.28 -47.65 -45.04
CA ALA A 3 -15.96 -47.19 -43.70
C ALA A 3 -14.75 -46.25 -43.81
N LEU A 4 -14.62 -45.33 -42.85
CA LEU A 4 -13.59 -44.28 -42.71
C LEU A 4 -14.02 -42.87 -43.13
N HIS A 5 -15.15 -42.39 -42.61
CA HIS A 5 -15.37 -40.96 -42.46
C HIS A 5 -16.15 -40.66 -41.18
N ASN A 6 -15.63 -41.08 -40.01
CA ASN A 6 -16.09 -40.56 -38.71
C ASN A 6 -15.20 -40.98 -37.53
N LEU A 7 -13.91 -40.64 -37.58
CA LEU A 7 -13.01 -40.93 -36.47
C LEU A 7 -12.08 -39.74 -36.19
N LEU A 8 -12.68 -38.58 -35.92
CA LEU A 8 -11.97 -37.42 -35.37
C LEU A 8 -12.89 -36.53 -34.51
N VAL A 9 -13.85 -37.13 -33.81
CA VAL A 9 -14.61 -36.46 -32.73
C VAL A 9 -14.85 -37.46 -31.62
N LYS A 10 -13.81 -37.81 -30.85
CA LYS A 10 -13.96 -38.60 -29.62
C LYS A 10 -12.70 -38.66 -28.73
N ILE A 11 -12.00 -37.53 -28.53
CA ILE A 11 -11.03 -37.43 -27.43
C ILE A 11 -11.01 -36.01 -26.85
N LEU A 12 -12.14 -35.54 -26.33
CA LEU A 12 -12.15 -34.46 -25.34
C LEU A 12 -13.22 -34.81 -24.30
N PRO A 13 -12.87 -34.87 -23.00
CA PRO A 13 -13.80 -35.26 -21.94
C PRO A 13 -14.94 -34.24 -21.81
N PRO A 14 -16.16 -34.67 -21.44
CA PRO A 14 -17.35 -33.82 -21.36
C PRO A 14 -17.42 -33.01 -20.04
N THR A 15 -16.29 -32.56 -19.51
CA THR A 15 -16.24 -31.86 -18.21
C THR A 15 -16.23 -30.34 -18.32
N TYR A 16 -16.29 -29.76 -19.53
CA TYR A 16 -16.13 -28.31 -19.71
C TYR A 16 -17.43 -27.52 -19.90
N GLU A 17 -18.60 -28.15 -19.95
CA GLU A 17 -19.87 -27.44 -20.19
C GLU A 17 -20.75 -27.21 -18.95
N VAL A 18 -20.31 -27.60 -17.75
CA VAL A 18 -21.11 -27.40 -16.51
C VAL A 18 -20.51 -26.36 -15.54
N LEU A 19 -19.42 -25.68 -15.93
CA LEU A 19 -18.88 -24.55 -15.15
C LEU A 19 -19.33 -23.18 -15.67
N ALA A 20 -20.27 -23.14 -16.61
CA ALA A 20 -20.78 -21.87 -17.18
C ALA A 20 -21.98 -21.27 -16.41
N GLN A 21 -22.40 -21.86 -15.27
CA GLN A 21 -23.62 -21.41 -14.56
C GLN A 21 -23.49 -21.37 -13.04
N MET A 22 -22.28 -21.23 -12.50
CA MET A 22 -22.09 -21.02 -11.06
C MET A 22 -20.90 -20.10 -10.79
N GLU A 23 -21.09 -18.82 -11.08
CA GLU A 23 -20.27 -17.75 -10.53
C GLU A 23 -21.04 -17.05 -9.40
N PRO A 24 -21.07 -17.56 -8.15
CA PRO A 24 -21.31 -16.72 -6.99
C PRO A 24 -19.96 -16.46 -6.31
N TYR A 25 -19.07 -15.73 -6.97
CA TYR A 25 -17.82 -15.26 -6.34
C TYR A 25 -17.43 -13.86 -6.84
N THR A 26 -18.34 -12.90 -6.67
CA THR A 26 -18.04 -11.48 -6.90
C THR A 26 -17.52 -10.81 -5.61
N GLU A 27 -16.68 -11.45 -4.81
CA GLU A 27 -16.41 -10.96 -3.45
C GLU A 27 -15.05 -10.30 -3.20
N ASP A 28 -14.13 -10.26 -4.18
CA ASP A 28 -12.83 -9.61 -4.02
C ASP A 28 -12.70 -8.31 -4.83
N LYS A 29 -13.78 -7.50 -4.84
CA LYS A 29 -13.73 -6.13 -5.35
C LYS A 29 -14.72 -5.19 -4.67
N ILE A 30 -14.38 -3.91 -4.70
CA ILE A 30 -15.25 -2.79 -4.36
C ILE A 30 -15.48 -2.02 -5.67
N THR A 31 -16.74 -1.84 -6.08
CA THR A 31 -17.07 -1.12 -7.32
C THR A 31 -17.75 0.19 -6.97
N ILE A 32 -17.27 1.29 -7.55
CA ILE A 32 -17.96 2.58 -7.49
C ILE A 32 -19.12 2.51 -8.48
N ILE A 33 -20.34 2.41 -7.95
CA ILE A 33 -21.55 2.25 -8.76
C ILE A 33 -22.04 3.57 -9.33
N GLU A 34 -21.90 4.68 -8.59
CA GLU A 34 -22.42 6.00 -8.96
C GLU A 34 -21.53 7.09 -8.36
N GLY A 35 -21.31 8.17 -9.09
CA GLY A 35 -20.54 9.33 -8.64
C GLY A 35 -19.50 9.81 -9.65
N PRO A 36 -18.92 10.99 -9.42
CA PRO A 36 -17.75 11.44 -10.18
C PRO A 36 -16.59 10.44 -10.00
N PRO A 37 -15.62 10.44 -10.94
CA PRO A 37 -14.38 9.70 -10.76
C PRO A 37 -13.75 9.99 -9.38
N PRO A 38 -13.23 8.97 -8.69
CA PRO A 38 -12.57 9.16 -7.41
C PRO A 38 -11.34 10.04 -7.58
N VAL A 39 -11.14 10.98 -6.66
CA VAL A 39 -9.91 11.75 -6.55
C VAL A 39 -8.88 10.91 -5.79
N PHE A 40 -7.65 10.89 -6.30
CA PHE A 40 -6.54 10.14 -5.72
C PHE A 40 -5.46 11.12 -5.23
N GLU A 41 -5.18 11.08 -3.94
CA GLU A 41 -4.11 11.83 -3.30
C GLU A 41 -2.89 10.92 -3.12
N LEU A 42 -1.73 11.39 -3.57
CA LEU A 42 -0.52 10.60 -3.46
C LEU A 42 0.01 10.58 -2.02
N MET A 43 0.29 9.39 -1.48
CA MET A 43 0.76 9.24 -0.11
C MET A 43 2.26 8.92 -0.08
N ARG A 44 3.08 9.88 0.34
CA ARG A 44 4.55 9.75 0.48
C ARG A 44 4.98 9.66 1.95
N THR A 45 4.45 8.68 2.64
CA THR A 45 4.83 8.36 4.02
C THR A 45 5.73 7.12 4.05
N GLU A 46 6.52 6.95 5.11
CA GLU A 46 7.48 5.85 5.22
C GLU A 46 6.83 4.46 5.04
N TRP A 47 5.63 4.27 5.62
CA TRP A 47 4.91 3.00 5.50
C TRP A 47 4.34 2.77 4.10
N THR A 48 3.96 3.83 3.36
CA THR A 48 3.46 3.67 1.99
C THR A 48 4.57 3.39 1.00
N GLN A 49 5.76 3.96 1.22
CA GLN A 49 6.94 3.67 0.42
C GLN A 49 7.34 2.19 0.54
N SER A 50 7.32 1.65 1.77
CA SER A 50 7.56 0.23 2.02
C SER A 50 6.56 -0.70 1.30
N LEU A 51 5.30 -0.26 1.15
CA LEU A 51 4.27 -1.03 0.42
C LEU A 51 4.35 -0.88 -1.11
N ALA A 52 5.00 0.17 -1.59
CA ALA A 52 5.22 0.44 -3.00
C ALA A 52 6.44 -0.29 -3.55
N GLU A 53 7.33 -0.79 -2.69
CA GLU A 53 8.48 -1.60 -3.06
C GLU A 53 8.06 -2.89 -3.77
N GLY A 54 8.63 -3.11 -4.94
CA GLY A 54 8.36 -4.29 -5.74
C GLY A 54 9.05 -4.23 -7.09
N PRO A 55 8.92 -5.29 -7.91
CA PRO A 55 9.55 -5.35 -9.23
C PRO A 55 8.97 -4.35 -10.24
N VAL A 56 7.82 -3.77 -9.93
CA VAL A 56 7.13 -2.77 -10.76
C VAL A 56 7.11 -1.46 -10.00
N LEU A 57 7.54 -0.40 -10.68
CA LEU A 57 7.51 0.96 -10.13
C LEU A 57 6.07 1.38 -9.89
N SER A 58 5.73 1.52 -8.61
CA SER A 58 4.37 1.86 -8.20
C SER A 58 4.39 2.79 -7.03
N GLU A 59 3.34 3.59 -6.91
CA GLU A 59 3.12 4.43 -5.73
C GLU A 59 1.80 4.05 -5.06
N VAL A 60 1.65 4.46 -3.80
CA VAL A 60 0.39 4.29 -3.07
C VAL A 60 -0.35 5.63 -3.06
N ALA A 61 -1.59 5.60 -3.50
CA ALA A 61 -2.50 6.73 -3.40
C ALA A 61 -3.67 6.41 -2.48
N MET A 62 -4.25 7.45 -1.88
CA MET A 62 -5.43 7.35 -1.03
C MET A 62 -6.62 8.02 -1.71
N THR A 63 -7.79 7.41 -1.59
CA THR A 63 -9.05 8.00 -2.02
C THR A 63 -10.09 7.92 -0.90
N ARG A 64 -10.98 8.92 -0.86
CA ARG A 64 -12.06 9.05 0.12
C ARG A 64 -13.39 8.93 -0.60
N LEU A 65 -14.20 7.97 -0.20
CA LEU A 65 -15.49 7.68 -0.80
C LEU A 65 -16.59 7.75 0.25
N ARG A 66 -17.69 8.45 -0.05
CA ARG A 66 -18.89 8.38 0.79
C ARG A 66 -19.56 7.02 0.58
N THR A 67 -19.93 6.39 1.67
CA THR A 67 -20.59 5.08 1.66
C THR A 67 -21.63 5.01 2.77
N PHE A 68 -22.60 4.11 2.61
CA PHE A 68 -23.60 3.81 3.63
C PHE A 68 -23.27 2.53 4.42
N ASN A 69 -22.18 1.85 4.04
CA ASN A 69 -21.79 0.57 4.62
C ASN A 69 -20.26 0.43 4.73
N GLY A 70 -19.63 1.45 5.31
CA GLY A 70 -18.17 1.49 5.48
C GLY A 70 -17.61 0.26 6.21
N PRO A 71 -18.14 -0.11 7.39
CA PRO A 71 -17.64 -1.25 8.16
C PRO A 71 -17.68 -2.58 7.40
N SER A 72 -18.76 -2.88 6.67
CA SER A 72 -18.85 -4.17 5.94
C SER A 72 -17.90 -4.22 4.75
N LEU A 73 -17.60 -3.08 4.12
CA LEU A 73 -16.62 -3.01 3.03
C LEU A 73 -15.19 -3.24 3.56
N VAL A 74 -14.86 -2.67 4.71
CA VAL A 74 -13.58 -2.91 5.38
C VAL A 74 -13.44 -4.39 5.79
N GLU A 75 -14.48 -4.99 6.36
CA GLU A 75 -14.47 -6.41 6.72
C GLU A 75 -14.29 -7.31 5.49
N ARG A 76 -14.86 -6.94 4.34
CA ARG A 76 -14.61 -7.64 3.07
C ARG A 76 -13.13 -7.60 2.67
N CYS A 77 -12.48 -6.44 2.78
CA CYS A 77 -11.04 -6.33 2.53
C CYS A 77 -10.24 -7.24 3.46
N HIS A 78 -10.51 -7.17 4.77
CA HIS A 78 -9.81 -8.02 5.74
C HIS A 78 -10.03 -9.51 5.50
N ARG A 79 -11.24 -9.92 5.12
CA ARG A 79 -11.54 -11.31 4.77
C ARG A 79 -10.77 -11.76 3.53
N ALA A 80 -10.66 -10.93 2.50
CA ALA A 80 -9.87 -11.23 1.31
C ALA A 80 -8.38 -11.41 1.68
N TRP A 81 -7.80 -10.46 2.43
CA TRP A 81 -6.40 -10.54 2.85
C TRP A 81 -6.10 -11.72 3.78
N ARG A 82 -7.00 -12.05 4.71
CA ARG A 82 -6.89 -13.26 5.55
C ARG A 82 -6.84 -14.55 4.74
N ASN A 83 -7.54 -14.58 3.60
CA ASN A 83 -7.53 -15.69 2.66
C ASN A 83 -6.38 -15.60 1.63
N ARG A 84 -5.44 -14.67 1.79
CA ARG A 84 -4.34 -14.37 0.84
C ARG A 84 -4.85 -14.04 -0.57
N ARG A 85 -6.03 -13.44 -0.67
CA ARG A 85 -6.63 -12.97 -1.92
C ARG A 85 -6.42 -11.47 -2.08
N SER A 86 -6.15 -11.05 -3.31
CA SER A 86 -6.08 -9.64 -3.70
C SER A 86 -7.49 -9.07 -3.87
N ILE A 87 -7.73 -7.88 -3.34
CA ILE A 87 -9.00 -7.14 -3.52
C ILE A 87 -8.74 -5.85 -4.30
N HIS A 88 -9.67 -5.49 -5.19
CA HIS A 88 -9.48 -4.37 -6.12
C HIS A 88 -10.61 -3.34 -6.02
N LEU A 89 -10.28 -2.07 -6.26
CA LEU A 89 -11.22 -0.99 -6.50
C LEU A 89 -11.49 -0.91 -8.01
N GLU A 90 -12.75 -1.08 -8.40
CA GLU A 90 -13.24 -0.79 -9.74
C GLU A 90 -13.87 0.60 -9.78
N TYR A 91 -13.39 1.46 -10.66
CA TYR A 91 -13.90 2.82 -10.84
C TYR A 91 -13.92 3.22 -12.31
N ARG A 92 -14.59 4.33 -12.63
CA ARG A 92 -14.55 4.94 -13.97
C ARG A 92 -13.56 6.09 -13.96
N SER A 93 -12.66 6.13 -14.94
CA SER A 93 -11.79 7.29 -15.16
C SER A 93 -12.59 8.50 -15.67
N GLU A 94 -11.94 9.65 -15.79
CA GLU A 94 -12.52 10.87 -16.36
C GLU A 94 -13.02 10.67 -17.81
N GLU A 95 -12.40 9.76 -18.56
CA GLU A 95 -12.80 9.37 -19.91
C GLU A 95 -13.93 8.32 -19.93
N GLY A 96 -14.39 7.88 -18.75
CA GLY A 96 -15.46 6.89 -18.60
C GLY A 96 -15.03 5.42 -18.75
N LEU A 97 -13.73 5.16 -18.93
CA LEU A 97 -13.16 3.82 -19.03
C LEU A 97 -13.15 3.14 -17.65
N LEU A 98 -13.41 1.84 -17.63
CA LEU A 98 -13.39 1.04 -16.41
C LEU A 98 -11.94 0.73 -16.03
N GLN A 99 -11.52 1.24 -14.88
CA GLN A 99 -10.20 1.04 -14.30
C GLN A 99 -10.27 0.14 -13.06
N LYS A 100 -9.16 -0.55 -12.79
CA LYS A 100 -8.98 -1.44 -11.63
C LYS A 100 -7.70 -1.12 -10.92
N ALA A 101 -7.77 -0.88 -9.61
CA ALA A 101 -6.59 -0.69 -8.79
C ALA A 101 -6.58 -1.63 -7.57
N PRO A 102 -5.48 -2.33 -7.28
CA PRO A 102 -5.37 -3.18 -6.09
C PRO A 102 -5.40 -2.35 -4.80
N ILE A 103 -6.17 -2.80 -3.82
CA ILE A 103 -6.31 -2.15 -2.51
C ILE A 103 -5.30 -2.77 -1.54
N VAL A 104 -4.47 -1.91 -0.94
CA VAL A 104 -3.43 -2.30 0.03
C VAL A 104 -3.84 -2.04 1.48
N ALA A 105 -4.71 -1.06 1.71
CA ALA A 105 -5.25 -0.74 3.02
C ALA A 105 -6.67 -0.15 2.92
N ALA A 106 -7.47 -0.30 3.97
CA ALA A 106 -8.83 0.20 4.03
C ALA A 106 -9.20 0.60 5.46
N ARG A 107 -9.88 1.74 5.61
CA ARG A 107 -10.39 2.23 6.90
C ARG A 107 -11.70 2.97 6.68
N THR A 108 -12.57 2.95 7.68
CA THR A 108 -13.79 3.77 7.70
C THR A 108 -13.69 4.84 8.79
N VAL A 109 -14.26 6.01 8.53
CA VAL A 109 -14.44 7.10 9.48
C VAL A 109 -15.91 7.49 9.47
N ASN A 110 -16.54 7.56 10.64
CA ASN A 110 -17.91 8.00 10.78
C ASN A 110 -17.93 9.53 10.90
N THR A 111 -18.69 10.21 10.04
CA THR A 111 -18.93 11.65 10.11
C THR A 111 -20.42 11.93 10.29
N GLU A 112 -20.78 13.17 10.64
CA GLU A 112 -22.19 13.57 10.83
C GLU A 112 -23.03 13.41 9.55
N GLU A 113 -22.40 13.39 8.38
CA GLU A 113 -23.04 13.23 7.07
C GLU A 113 -23.09 11.78 6.55
N GLY A 114 -22.46 10.83 7.26
CA GLY A 114 -22.40 9.42 6.87
C GLY A 114 -21.03 8.78 7.05
N ASP A 115 -20.87 7.53 6.60
CA ASP A 115 -19.58 6.85 6.64
C ASP A 115 -18.70 7.28 5.46
N VAL A 116 -17.44 7.57 5.76
CA VAL A 116 -16.39 7.82 4.78
C VAL A 116 -15.44 6.63 4.75
N LEU A 117 -15.33 5.97 3.60
CA LEU A 117 -14.37 4.92 3.34
C LEU A 117 -13.09 5.52 2.77
N MET A 118 -11.99 5.30 3.46
CA MET A 118 -10.64 5.61 3.02
C MET A 118 -10.00 4.34 2.47
N LEU A 119 -9.56 4.37 1.22
CA LEU A 119 -8.88 3.28 0.55
C LEU A 119 -7.50 3.72 0.12
N TRP A 120 -6.49 2.90 0.44
CA TRP A 120 -5.16 3.02 -0.11
C TRP A 120 -5.02 2.01 -1.22
N ILE A 121 -4.68 2.49 -2.41
CA ILE A 121 -4.52 1.69 -3.60
C ILE A 121 -3.11 1.83 -4.15
N ARG A 122 -2.62 0.77 -4.79
CA ARG A 122 -1.35 0.81 -5.50
C ARG A 122 -1.60 1.18 -6.97
N ILE A 123 -0.86 2.17 -7.46
CA ILE A 123 -0.97 2.71 -8.81
C ILE A 123 0.34 2.42 -9.55
N ASN A 124 0.25 1.88 -10.77
CA ASN A 124 1.43 1.68 -11.62
C ASN A 124 1.75 3.00 -12.35
N MET A 125 2.93 3.58 -12.14
CA MET A 125 3.30 4.84 -12.78
C MET A 125 3.41 4.77 -14.31
N GLU A 126 3.67 3.58 -14.87
CA GLU A 126 3.83 3.41 -16.32
C GLU A 126 2.49 3.24 -17.05
N GLU A 127 1.47 2.69 -16.37
CA GLU A 127 0.21 2.27 -16.99
C GLU A 127 -1.01 3.08 -16.55
N SER A 128 -0.87 3.97 -15.56
CA SER A 128 -2.02 4.63 -14.94
C SER A 128 -2.24 6.05 -15.44
N GLU A 129 -3.44 6.31 -15.97
CA GLU A 129 -3.93 7.65 -16.35
C GLU A 129 -4.55 8.40 -15.16
N VAL A 130 -4.03 8.17 -13.95
CA VAL A 130 -4.59 8.81 -12.74
C VAL A 130 -4.07 10.24 -12.64
N THR A 131 -5.00 11.19 -12.59
CA THR A 131 -4.70 12.60 -12.34
C THR A 131 -4.40 12.78 -10.85
N PHE A 132 -3.13 13.05 -10.53
CA PHE A 132 -2.71 13.40 -9.18
C PHE A 132 -2.88 14.90 -8.95
N GLU A 133 -3.44 15.26 -7.79
CA GLU A 133 -3.36 16.63 -7.29
C GLU A 133 -1.90 16.91 -6.93
N ARG A 134 -1.15 17.44 -7.88
CA ARG A 134 0.24 17.85 -7.68
C ARG A 134 0.24 19.12 -6.83
N GLU A 135 0.71 19.02 -5.59
CA GLU A 135 1.16 20.18 -4.84
C GLU A 135 2.30 20.80 -5.66
N THR A 136 2.02 21.93 -6.30
CA THR A 136 3.01 22.71 -7.03
C THR A 136 4.05 23.15 -6.02
N TRP A 137 5.22 22.52 -6.06
CA TRP A 137 6.41 23.04 -5.40
C TRP A 137 6.55 24.50 -5.85
N ASN A 138 6.43 25.42 -4.91
CA ASN A 138 6.60 26.83 -5.21
C ASN A 138 8.09 27.05 -5.48
N GLU A 139 8.49 27.00 -6.75
CA GLU A 139 9.87 27.22 -7.20
C GLU A 139 10.40 28.57 -6.68
N ASP A 140 9.49 29.55 -6.52
CA ASP A 140 9.81 30.88 -5.99
C ASP A 140 10.18 30.90 -4.48
N ALA A 141 9.90 29.83 -3.71
CA ALA A 141 10.22 29.77 -2.28
C ALA A 141 11.62 29.17 -1.99
N PHE A 142 12.25 28.52 -2.98
CA PHE A 142 13.58 27.93 -2.81
C PHE A 142 14.69 28.99 -2.92
N ASP A 143 14.51 29.98 -3.81
CA ASP A 143 15.49 31.03 -4.03
C ASP A 143 15.62 31.98 -2.81
N GLU A 144 14.56 32.20 -2.03
CA GLU A 144 14.62 33.02 -0.80
C GLU A 144 15.33 32.35 0.39
N ALA A 145 15.46 31.01 0.38
CA ALA A 145 16.16 30.28 1.44
C ALA A 145 17.68 30.28 1.28
N PHE A 146 18.18 30.52 0.07
CA PHE A 146 19.61 30.51 -0.25
C PHE A 146 20.28 31.87 0.02
N ASP A 147 19.52 32.97 -0.04
CA ASP A 147 20.01 34.33 0.24
C ASP A 147 19.98 34.71 1.73
N ALA A 148 19.62 33.77 2.62
CA ALA A 148 19.75 33.95 4.06
C ALA A 148 21.21 33.84 4.49
N ASP A 149 21.97 34.92 4.26
CA ASP A 149 23.21 35.36 4.91
C ASP A 149 23.88 34.28 5.80
N TYR A 150 24.50 33.29 5.16
CA TYR A 150 25.49 32.44 5.82
C TYR A 150 26.76 33.27 5.97
N ASP A 151 26.98 33.82 7.16
CA ASP A 151 28.26 34.43 7.53
C ASP A 151 29.36 33.34 7.44
N GLU A 152 30.17 33.40 6.39
CA GLU A 152 31.25 32.45 6.06
C GLU A 152 32.38 32.43 7.12
N ASP A 153 32.33 33.31 8.12
CA ASP A 153 33.35 33.48 9.16
C ASP A 153 33.24 32.49 10.33
N ASP A 154 32.18 31.68 10.45
CA ASP A 154 31.97 30.76 11.59
C ASP A 154 32.39 29.29 11.31
N LEU A 155 32.96 28.97 10.14
CA LEU A 155 33.33 27.59 9.75
C LEU A 155 34.83 27.27 9.76
N MET A 156 35.67 28.06 10.45
CA MET A 156 37.13 27.87 10.48
C MET A 156 37.73 27.83 11.89
N GLU A 157 37.16 27.06 12.83
CA GLU A 157 37.82 26.82 14.13
C GLU A 157 37.87 25.35 14.62
N ASP A 158 37.67 24.36 13.77
CA ASP A 158 38.16 23.00 14.05
C ASP A 158 38.95 22.42 12.87
N GLY A 159 40.26 22.61 12.93
CA GLY A 159 41.21 21.93 12.07
C GLY A 159 41.13 20.42 12.27
N TYR A 160 40.35 19.74 11.43
CA TYR A 160 40.50 18.31 11.19
C TYR A 160 41.78 18.11 10.39
N ASP A 161 42.87 17.80 11.09
CA ASP A 161 44.11 17.30 10.51
C ASP A 161 43.81 15.96 9.82
N LEU A 162 43.46 16.01 8.53
CA LEU A 162 43.49 14.86 7.64
C LEU A 162 44.95 14.59 7.27
N ALA A 163 45.71 14.06 8.24
CA ALA A 163 46.90 13.31 7.93
C ALA A 163 46.45 11.95 7.38
N GLU A 164 46.83 11.71 6.13
CA GLU A 164 46.74 10.47 5.37
C GLU A 164 47.04 9.24 6.24
N ASP A 165 46.04 8.44 6.55
CA ASP A 165 46.22 7.01 6.80
C ASP A 165 45.20 6.25 5.94
N ASP A 166 45.70 5.77 4.81
CA ASP A 166 45.10 4.79 3.94
C ASP A 166 44.88 3.46 4.71
N GLU A 167 43.77 3.32 5.43
CA GLU A 167 43.31 2.02 5.94
C GLU A 167 41.93 1.70 5.34
N PHE A 168 42.01 1.27 4.09
CA PHE A 168 41.24 0.20 3.46
C PHE A 168 40.45 -0.67 4.46
N PHE A 169 39.17 -0.36 4.71
CA PHE A 169 38.27 -1.29 5.40
C PHE A 169 37.71 -2.30 4.39
N ASP A 170 38.34 -3.47 4.34
CA ASP A 170 37.68 -4.72 3.97
C ASP A 170 36.51 -4.94 4.94
N LEU A 171 35.28 -4.70 4.49
CA LEU A 171 34.08 -5.18 5.16
C LEU A 171 34.01 -6.70 4.94
N ASP A 172 34.73 -7.46 5.77
CA ASP A 172 34.54 -8.90 5.87
C ASP A 172 33.28 -9.17 6.71
N ASP A 173 32.35 -9.89 6.10
CA ASP A 173 31.14 -10.42 6.71
C ASP A 173 31.52 -11.23 7.96
N ASN A 174 31.21 -10.72 9.16
CA ASN A 174 30.83 -11.49 10.36
C ASN A 174 31.19 -10.72 11.64
N ASP A 175 30.24 -9.94 12.19
CA ASP A 175 30.10 -9.70 13.64
C ASP A 175 28.74 -9.03 13.95
N LEU A 176 27.64 -9.69 13.59
CA LEU A 176 26.36 -9.52 14.30
C LEU A 176 26.33 -10.52 15.46
N PHE A 177 27.15 -10.28 16.48
CA PHE A 177 27.07 -11.01 17.73
C PHE A 177 26.13 -10.29 18.70
N PHE A 178 25.07 -11.02 19.04
CA PHE A 178 24.08 -10.78 20.07
C PHE A 178 24.71 -10.31 21.39
N SER A 179 24.25 -9.18 21.92
CA SER A 179 24.32 -8.89 23.36
C SER A 179 22.91 -9.01 23.93
N SER A 180 22.60 -10.22 24.41
CA SER A 180 21.60 -10.42 25.46
C SER A 180 22.16 -9.84 26.76
N ASP A 181 21.46 -8.89 27.36
CA ASP A 181 21.58 -8.64 28.79
C ASP A 181 20.18 -8.78 29.41
N ASP A 182 20.02 -9.94 30.04
CA ASP A 182 19.00 -10.32 30.99
C ASP A 182 19.26 -9.58 32.32
N ASP A 183 18.23 -8.94 32.88
CA ASP A 183 18.16 -8.61 34.30
C ASP A 183 16.77 -9.01 34.84
N GLU A 184 16.63 -10.31 35.20
CA GLU A 184 15.78 -10.81 36.30
C GLU A 184 16.47 -10.42 37.63
N GLU A 185 15.85 -9.99 38.72
CA GLU A 185 14.84 -10.63 39.58
C GLU A 185 14.40 -9.55 40.61
N SER A 186 13.10 -9.28 40.78
CA SER A 186 12.19 -9.80 41.83
C SER A 186 12.35 -9.22 43.25
N SER A 187 11.25 -8.66 43.76
CA SER A 187 10.58 -9.00 45.04
C SER A 187 9.42 -7.99 45.20
N GLU A 188 8.17 -8.35 44.89
CA GLU A 188 7.19 -9.06 45.75
C GLU A 188 6.69 -8.25 46.96
N ASP A 189 5.42 -8.50 47.28
CA ASP A 189 4.60 -8.07 48.43
C ASP A 189 3.85 -6.73 48.26
N ASP A 190 2.53 -6.62 48.44
CA ASP A 190 1.43 -7.58 48.54
C ASP A 190 0.14 -6.72 48.59
N ASP A 191 -0.96 -7.34 48.16
CA ASP A 191 -2.33 -7.10 48.63
C ASP A 191 -2.90 -5.66 48.71
N ASP A 192 -3.86 -5.37 47.83
CA ASP A 192 -5.25 -5.31 48.31
C ASP A 192 -6.25 -5.43 47.16
N LEU A 193 -6.87 -6.61 47.12
CA LEU A 193 -8.14 -6.86 46.47
C LEU A 193 -9.24 -6.07 47.21
N ASN A 194 -10.01 -5.25 46.51
CA ASN A 194 -11.45 -5.48 46.55
C ASN A 194 -12.21 -4.92 45.35
N LEU A 195 -12.70 -5.88 44.58
CA LEU A 195 -13.99 -5.87 43.90
C LEU A 195 -15.07 -5.24 44.78
N LEU A 196 -15.96 -4.42 44.21
CA LEU A 196 -17.40 -4.45 44.53
C LEU A 196 -18.16 -3.60 43.49
N VAL A 197 -18.86 -4.34 42.63
CA VAL A 197 -20.17 -4.06 41.99
C VAL A 197 -20.29 -2.82 41.12
#